data_AF-A4FWI8-F1
#
_entry.id   AF-A4FWI8-F1
#
_cell.length_a   1.000
_cell.length_b   1.000
_cell.length_c   1.000
_cell.angle_alpha   90.00
_cell.angle_beta   90.00
_cell.angle_gamma   90.00
#
_symmetry.space_group_name_H-M   'P 1'
#
loop_
_entity.id
_entity.type
_entity.pdbx_description
1 polymer ?
#
loop_
_entity_poly.entity_id
_entity_poly.type
_entity_poly.pdbx_seq_one_letter_code
_entity_poly.pdbx_strand_id
1 'polypeptide(L)'
;MTVKFIAGSEAVDVLDPATGQPIKTKEGWNKKDWVVSKRQMGKVTLTKGTGSTKKYMELTYLEFKELTEMNSKPQSKELIQYYSMVEALYNMKNLVAAGASKDFIMKNVKELGYPESLAKLIIFGEIVSDEPKNEEIKA
;
A
#
# COMPACT_ATOMS: atom_id res chain seq x y z
N MET A 1 9.44 1.44 -3.72
CA MET A 1 9.03 0.72 -2.50
C MET A 1 8.33 -0.55 -2.94
N THR A 2 8.80 -1.73 -2.54
CA THR A 2 8.29 -3.01 -3.06
C THR A 2 7.60 -3.77 -1.94
N VAL A 3 6.37 -4.25 -2.18
CA VAL A 3 5.71 -5.21 -1.29
C VAL A 3 6.44 -6.54 -1.41
N LYS A 4 6.83 -7.15 -0.29
CA LYS A 4 7.43 -8.50 -0.29
C LYS A 4 6.42 -9.53 0.18
N PHE A 5 6.35 -10.62 -0.56
CA PHE A 5 5.60 -11.82 -0.23
C PHE A 5 6.56 -12.84 0.42
N ILE A 6 6.29 -13.21 1.66
CA ILE A 6 7.15 -14.09 2.44
C ILE A 6 6.34 -15.31 2.86
N ALA A 7 6.53 -16.40 2.11
CA ALA A 7 5.81 -17.66 2.30
C ALA A 7 6.47 -18.53 3.37
N GLY A 8 5.66 -19.07 4.29
CA GLY A 8 6.09 -20.19 5.13
C GLY A 8 7.33 -19.93 5.97
N SER A 9 7.65 -18.67 6.27
CA SER A 9 8.94 -18.27 6.83
C SER A 9 8.76 -17.44 8.10
N GLU A 10 9.78 -17.47 8.96
CA GLU A 10 9.85 -16.65 10.16
C GLU A 10 11.12 -15.79 10.17
N ALA A 11 11.06 -14.66 10.87
CA ALA A 11 12.18 -13.76 11.03
C ALA A 11 13.06 -14.23 12.21
N VAL A 12 14.29 -14.65 11.92
CA VAL A 12 15.28 -15.09 12.91
C VAL A 12 16.38 -14.06 13.07
N ASP A 13 16.95 -13.97 14.28
CA ASP A 13 18.13 -13.12 14.51
C ASP A 13 19.33 -13.66 13.75
N VAL A 14 20.01 -12.78 13.02
CA VAL A 14 21.30 -13.10 12.41
C VAL A 14 22.34 -13.08 13.51
N LEU A 15 22.97 -14.22 13.75
CA LEU A 15 24.01 -14.36 14.75
C LEU A 15 25.39 -14.16 14.12
N ASP A 16 26.28 -13.51 14.85
CA ASP A 16 27.70 -13.49 14.53
C ASP A 16 28.29 -14.89 14.77
N PRO A 17 28.86 -15.56 13.75
CA PRO A 17 29.37 -16.91 13.89
C PRO A 17 30.54 -17.04 14.88
N ALA A 18 31.29 -15.95 15.15
CA ALA A 18 32.41 -15.98 16.07
C ALA A 18 31.98 -15.90 17.55
N THR A 19 30.86 -15.21 17.82
CA THR A 19 30.43 -14.90 19.21
C THR A 19 29.09 -15.54 19.60
N GLY A 20 28.31 -16.02 18.62
CA GLY A 20 26.94 -16.50 18.81
C GLY A 20 25.94 -15.40 19.18
N GLN A 21 26.36 -14.13 19.21
CA GLN A 21 25.51 -13.01 19.59
C GLN A 21 24.75 -12.43 18.38
N PRO A 22 23.55 -11.86 18.58
CA PRO A 22 22.83 -11.18 17.50
C PRO A 22 23.62 -10.00 16.93
N ILE A 23 23.76 -9.96 15.61
CA ILE A 23 24.32 -8.81 14.89
C ILE A 23 23.33 -7.66 14.99
N LYS A 24 23.78 -6.47 15.38
CA LYS A 24 22.93 -5.27 15.45
C LYS A 24 23.02 -4.42 14.18
N THR A 25 21.92 -3.76 13.82
CA THR A 25 21.88 -2.72 12.77
C THR A 25 22.52 -1.43 13.28
N LYS A 26 22.71 -0.45 12.40
CA LYS A 26 23.24 0.89 12.76
C LYS A 26 22.36 1.60 13.81
N GLU A 27 21.07 1.27 13.82
CA GLU A 27 20.07 1.81 14.72
C GLU A 27 19.94 1.01 16.04
N GLY A 28 20.78 -0.01 16.24
CA GLY A 28 20.84 -0.78 17.49
C GLY A 28 19.86 -1.97 17.59
N TRP A 29 19.04 -2.21 16.57
CA TRP A 29 18.12 -3.35 16.52
C TRP A 29 18.83 -4.63 16.10
N ASN A 30 18.34 -5.80 16.50
CA ASN A 30 18.88 -7.05 15.97
C ASN A 30 18.58 -7.15 14.47
N LYS A 31 19.60 -7.50 13.69
CA LYS A 31 19.48 -7.85 12.29
C LYS A 31 18.69 -9.14 12.19
N LYS A 32 17.66 -9.16 11.34
CA LYS A 32 16.81 -10.32 11.09
C LYS A 32 17.03 -10.85 9.68
N ASP A 33 16.90 -12.16 9.51
CA ASP A 33 16.77 -12.84 8.22
C ASP A 33 15.51 -13.71 8.19
N TRP A 34 15.03 -14.07 7.01
CA TRP A 34 13.83 -14.88 6.84
C TRP A 34 14.19 -16.31 6.46
N VAL A 35 13.75 -17.26 7.28
CA VAL A 35 14.01 -18.69 7.06
C VAL A 35 12.69 -19.47 7.02
N VAL A 36 12.67 -20.55 6.23
CA VAL A 36 11.51 -21.45 6.17
C VAL A 36 11.24 -22.04 7.56
N SER A 37 9.98 -21.98 8.01
CA SER A 37 9.56 -22.40 9.34
C SER A 37 8.39 -23.36 9.27
N LYS A 38 8.54 -24.53 9.90
CA LYS A 38 7.43 -25.50 10.06
C LYS A 38 6.23 -24.91 10.79
N ARG A 39 6.46 -23.96 11.69
CA ARG A 39 5.39 -23.27 12.45
C ARG A 39 4.59 -22.30 11.57
N GLN A 40 5.21 -21.76 10.52
CA GLN A 40 4.63 -20.76 9.64
C GLN A 40 4.19 -21.33 8.28
N MET A 41 4.32 -22.65 8.04
CA MET A 41 4.02 -23.27 6.73
C MET A 41 2.61 -22.97 6.19
N GLY A 42 1.63 -22.73 7.07
CA GLY A 42 0.25 -22.38 6.69
C GLY A 42 0.01 -20.89 6.47
N LYS A 43 1.05 -20.06 6.57
CA LYS A 43 0.95 -18.60 6.61
C LYS A 43 1.82 -17.91 5.57
N VAL A 44 1.39 -16.71 5.22
CA VAL A 44 2.10 -15.75 4.39
C VAL A 44 2.19 -14.42 5.11
N THR A 45 3.37 -13.81 5.05
CA THR A 45 3.61 -12.45 5.54
C THR A 45 3.81 -11.51 4.35
N LEU A 46 2.97 -10.48 4.25
CA LEU A 46 3.13 -9.36 3.34
C LEU A 46 3.82 -8.22 4.08
N THR A 47 4.89 -7.68 3.50
CA THR A 47 5.62 -6.56 4.10
C THR A 47 5.72 -5.37 3.14
N LYS A 48 5.50 -4.16 3.65
CA LYS A 48 5.63 -2.90 2.90
C LYS A 48 6.41 -1.88 3.73
N GLY A 49 7.41 -1.24 3.14
CA GLY A 49 8.19 -0.18 3.77
C GLY A 49 9.69 -0.50 3.90
N THR A 50 10.46 0.46 4.42
CA THR A 50 11.91 0.36 4.63
C THR A 50 12.25 0.74 6.07
N GLY A 51 13.29 0.10 6.63
CA GLY A 51 13.75 0.38 7.99
C GLY A 51 12.66 0.23 9.05
N SER A 52 12.44 1.28 9.85
CA SER A 52 11.47 1.36 10.95
C SER A 52 10.01 1.54 10.52
N THR A 53 9.75 1.80 9.23
CA THR A 53 8.38 2.03 8.71
C THR A 53 7.73 0.77 8.14
N LYS A 54 8.30 -0.40 8.40
CA LYS A 54 7.78 -1.68 7.88
C LYS A 54 6.42 -1.97 8.49
N LYS A 55 5.43 -2.06 7.60
CA LYS A 55 4.11 -2.61 7.91
C LYS A 55 4.10 -4.09 7.54
N TYR A 56 3.46 -4.89 8.37
CA TYR A 56 3.33 -6.33 8.23
C TYR A 56 1.85 -6.71 8.22
N MET A 57 1.48 -7.65 7.36
CA MET A 57 0.19 -8.31 7.38
C MET A 57 0.46 -9.81 7.30
N GLU A 58 -0.05 -10.56 8.26
CA GLU A 58 0.01 -12.02 8.27
C GLU A 58 -1.36 -12.57 7.88
N LEU A 59 -1.38 -13.51 6.95
CA LEU A 59 -2.57 -14.21 6.49
C LEU A 59 -2.28 -15.71 6.45
N THR A 60 -3.31 -16.53 6.64
CA THR A 60 -3.27 -17.92 6.18
C THR A 60 -3.32 -17.98 4.65
N TYR A 61 -2.92 -19.11 4.07
CA TYR A 61 -3.09 -19.32 2.62
C TYR A 61 -4.56 -19.36 2.17
N LEU A 62 -5.49 -19.73 3.06
CA LEU A 62 -6.92 -19.71 2.77
C LEU A 62 -7.44 -18.28 2.67
N GLU A 63 -7.15 -17.44 3.66
CA GLU A 63 -7.52 -16.02 3.63
C GLU A 63 -6.86 -15.29 2.45
N PHE A 64 -5.59 -15.60 2.15
CA PHE A 64 -4.92 -15.02 0.98
C PHE A 64 -5.60 -15.43 -0.33
N LYS A 65 -6.01 -16.70 -0.46
CA LYS A 65 -6.75 -17.18 -1.63
C LYS A 65 -8.08 -16.43 -1.76
N GLU A 66 -8.86 -16.31 -0.70
CA GLU A 66 -10.12 -15.57 -0.69
C GLU A 66 -9.93 -14.11 -1.10
N LEU A 67 -8.86 -13.44 -0.60
CA LEU A 67 -8.50 -12.08 -1.01
C LEU A 67 -8.18 -11.98 -2.51
N THR A 68 -7.41 -12.92 -3.05
CA THR A 68 -7.10 -12.94 -4.49
C THR A 68 -8.34 -13.18 -5.35
N GLU A 69 -9.27 -14.03 -4.89
CA GLU A 69 -10.52 -14.29 -5.57
C GLU A 69 -11.45 -13.07 -5.51
N MET A 70 -11.56 -12.40 -4.36
CA MET A 70 -12.29 -11.13 -4.26
C MET A 70 -11.70 -10.07 -5.19
N ASN A 71 -10.38 -9.89 -5.19
CA ASN A 71 -9.70 -8.95 -6.09
C ASN A 71 -9.83 -9.31 -7.59
N SER A 72 -10.23 -10.54 -7.92
CA SER A 72 -10.50 -10.93 -9.30
C SER A 72 -11.85 -10.43 -9.82
N LYS A 73 -12.79 -10.11 -8.91
CA LYS A 73 -14.15 -9.64 -9.24
C LYS A 73 -14.11 -8.22 -9.82
N PRO A 74 -14.88 -7.91 -10.88
CA PRO A 74 -14.90 -6.57 -11.50
C PRO A 74 -15.17 -5.44 -10.51
N GLN A 75 -16.17 -5.59 -9.64
CA GLN A 75 -16.54 -4.60 -8.62
C GLN A 75 -15.37 -4.26 -7.68
N SER A 76 -14.62 -5.27 -7.22
CA SER A 76 -13.46 -5.05 -6.34
C SER A 76 -12.32 -4.34 -7.08
N LYS A 77 -12.09 -4.66 -8.35
CA LYS A 77 -11.08 -3.97 -9.17
C LYS A 77 -11.43 -2.50 -9.38
N GLU A 78 -12.69 -2.20 -9.70
CA GLU A 78 -13.18 -0.83 -9.87
C GLU A 78 -13.00 -0.02 -8.58
N LEU A 79 -13.38 -0.57 -7.44
CA LEU A 79 -13.19 0.08 -6.13
C LEU A 79 -11.70 0.32 -5.83
N ILE A 80 -10.84 -0.68 -6.03
CA ILE A 80 -9.40 -0.55 -5.80
C ILE A 80 -8.80 0.53 -6.70
N GLN A 81 -9.18 0.56 -7.97
CA GLN A 81 -8.70 1.55 -8.93
C GLN A 81 -9.18 2.96 -8.55
N TYR A 82 -10.46 3.11 -8.21
CA TYR A 82 -11.03 4.37 -7.76
C TYR A 82 -10.34 4.91 -6.51
N TYR A 83 -10.21 4.10 -5.45
CA TYR A 83 -9.60 4.57 -4.21
C TYR A 83 -8.08 4.76 -4.31
N SER A 84 -7.38 4.00 -5.17
CA SER A 84 -5.96 4.26 -5.46
C SER A 84 -5.76 5.63 -6.13
N MET A 85 -6.67 6.00 -7.03
CA MET A 85 -6.68 7.33 -7.65
C MET A 85 -6.97 8.42 -6.60
N VAL A 86 -7.97 8.21 -5.72
CA VAL A 86 -8.27 9.13 -4.61
C VAL A 86 -7.03 9.34 -3.72
N GLU A 87 -6.33 8.28 -3.34
CA GLU A 87 -5.07 8.37 -2.57
C GLU A 87 -4.01 9.18 -3.31
N ALA A 88 -3.84 8.97 -4.62
CA ALA A 88 -2.91 9.73 -5.44
C ALA A 88 -3.26 11.24 -5.47
N LEU A 89 -4.54 11.59 -5.60
CA LEU A 89 -5.01 12.97 -5.58
C LEU A 89 -4.77 13.63 -4.20
N TYR A 90 -5.02 12.92 -3.10
CA TYR A 90 -4.67 13.42 -1.76
C TYR A 90 -3.18 13.68 -1.61
N ASN A 91 -2.33 12.81 -2.17
CA ASN A 91 -0.88 13.04 -2.15
C ASN A 91 -0.48 14.28 -2.96
N MET A 92 -1.16 14.57 -4.07
CA MET A 92 -0.95 15.81 -4.84
C MET A 92 -1.35 17.07 -4.08
N LYS A 93 -2.28 16.99 -3.12
CA LYS A 93 -2.60 18.13 -2.24
C LYS A 93 -1.37 18.66 -1.49
N ASN A 94 -0.40 17.80 -1.18
CA ASN A 94 0.86 18.21 -0.55
C ASN A 94 1.71 19.10 -1.49
N LEU A 95 1.55 18.97 -2.82
CA LEU A 95 2.22 19.85 -3.77
C LEU A 95 1.65 21.28 -3.72
N VAL A 96 0.34 21.42 -3.48
CA VAL A 96 -0.28 22.74 -3.23
C VAL A 96 0.35 23.39 -2.00
N ALA A 97 0.47 22.63 -0.91
CA ALA A 97 1.11 23.12 0.31
C ALA A 97 2.60 23.48 0.10
N ALA A 98 3.26 22.85 -0.87
CA ALA A 98 4.62 23.16 -1.29
C ALA A 98 4.73 24.32 -2.31
N GLY A 99 3.62 24.97 -2.67
CA GLY A 99 3.59 26.12 -3.57
C GLY A 99 3.48 25.80 -5.07
N ALA A 100 3.16 24.57 -5.45
CA ALA A 100 2.92 24.22 -6.85
C ALA A 100 1.66 24.92 -7.40
N SER A 101 1.73 25.41 -8.63
CA SER A 101 0.60 26.10 -9.25
C SER A 101 -0.53 25.14 -9.61
N LYS A 102 -1.76 25.67 -9.64
CA LYS A 102 -2.95 24.92 -10.05
C LYS A 102 -2.77 24.32 -11.46
N ASP A 103 -2.24 25.09 -12.41
CA ASP A 103 -2.03 24.64 -13.79
C ASP A 103 -1.03 23.47 -13.88
N PHE A 104 0.05 23.53 -13.09
CA PHE A 104 1.03 22.45 -13.02
C PHE A 104 0.37 21.16 -12.50
N ILE A 105 -0.41 21.25 -11.44
CA ILE A 105 -1.09 20.10 -10.85
C ILE A 105 -2.14 19.54 -11.83
N MET A 106 -2.96 20.38 -12.45
CA MET A 106 -3.99 19.95 -13.39
C MET A 106 -3.41 19.32 -14.65
N LYS A 107 -2.23 19.77 -15.11
CA LYS A 107 -1.49 19.09 -16.18
C LYS A 107 -1.13 17.65 -15.80
N ASN A 108 -0.61 17.43 -14.59
CA ASN A 108 -0.28 16.09 -14.10
C ASN A 108 -1.53 15.21 -13.96
N VAL A 109 -2.64 15.76 -13.44
CA VAL A 109 -3.93 15.06 -13.33
C VAL A 109 -4.38 14.55 -14.70
N LYS A 110 -4.29 15.38 -15.74
CA LYS A 110 -4.65 15.02 -17.11
C LYS A 110 -3.72 13.96 -17.70
N GLU A 111 -2.41 14.10 -17.50
CA GLU A 111 -1.41 13.11 -17.97
C GLU A 111 -1.61 11.72 -17.33
N LEU A 112 -2.09 11.68 -16.08
CA LEU A 112 -2.43 10.45 -15.38
C LEU A 112 -3.83 9.90 -15.72
N GLY A 113 -4.60 10.63 -16.53
CA GLY A 113 -5.96 10.23 -16.92
C GLY A 113 -6.98 10.29 -15.78
N TYR A 114 -6.73 11.11 -14.76
CA TYR A 114 -7.65 11.25 -13.62
C TYR A 114 -8.78 12.23 -13.93
N PRO A 115 -10.01 12.00 -13.43
CA PRO A 115 -11.13 12.91 -13.64
C PRO A 115 -10.86 14.29 -13.04
N GLU A 116 -10.96 15.33 -13.86
CA GLU A 116 -10.70 16.71 -13.42
C GLU A 116 -11.66 17.16 -12.32
N SER A 117 -12.93 16.75 -12.38
CA SER A 117 -13.94 17.09 -11.37
C SER A 117 -13.53 16.56 -9.99
N LEU A 118 -13.10 15.31 -9.92
CA LEU A 118 -12.64 14.68 -8.70
C LEU A 118 -11.33 15.31 -8.19
N ALA A 119 -10.41 15.64 -9.09
CA ALA A 119 -9.17 16.34 -8.72
C ALA A 119 -9.45 17.72 -8.13
N LYS A 120 -10.37 18.50 -8.74
CA LYS A 120 -10.77 19.82 -8.25
C LYS A 120 -11.37 19.75 -6.85
N LEU A 121 -12.24 18.77 -6.62
CA LEU A 121 -12.82 18.51 -5.31
C LEU A 121 -11.77 18.14 -4.26
N ILE A 122 -10.94 17.13 -4.54
CA ILE A 122 -10.01 16.58 -3.53
C ILE A 122 -8.83 17.52 -3.26
N ILE A 123 -8.22 18.06 -4.31
CA ILE A 123 -6.98 18.85 -4.21
C ILE A 123 -7.29 20.28 -3.75
N PHE A 124 -8.30 20.91 -4.35
CA PHE A 124 -8.60 22.34 -4.15
C PHE A 124 -9.84 22.61 -3.31
N GLY A 125 -10.64 21.60 -2.97
CA GLY A 125 -11.90 21.79 -2.23
C GLY A 125 -13.01 22.43 -3.06
N GLU A 126 -12.90 22.39 -4.39
CA GLU A 126 -13.89 22.98 -5.29
C GLU A 126 -15.12 22.06 -5.37
N ILE A 127 -16.29 22.57 -4.98
CA ILE A 127 -17.55 21.85 -5.19
C ILE A 127 -17.82 21.85 -6.69
N VAL A 128 -17.72 20.67 -7.31
CA VAL A 128 -18.10 20.47 -8.70
C VAL A 128 -19.53 19.94 -8.69
N SER A 129 -20.45 20.65 -9.34
CA SER A 129 -21.91 20.40 -9.28
C SER A 129 -22.38 19.08 -9.89
N ASP A 130 -21.47 18.18 -10.26
CA ASP A 130 -21.76 16.86 -10.78
C ASP A 130 -21.47 15.83 -9.69
N GLU A 131 -22.31 15.80 -8.66
CA GLU A 131 -22.32 14.66 -7.74
C GLU A 131 -22.62 13.38 -8.55
N PRO A 132 -21.80 12.32 -8.45
CA PRO A 132 -22.19 11.03 -8.97
C PRO A 132 -23.44 10.59 -8.21
N LYS A 133 -24.55 10.41 -8.93
CA LYS A 133 -25.74 9.79 -8.36
C LYS A 133 -25.30 8.44 -7.79
N ASN A 134 -25.50 8.26 -6.48
CA ASN A 134 -25.46 6.95 -5.84
C ASN A 134 -26.56 6.10 -6.47
N GLU A 135 -26.28 5.48 -7.62
CA GLU A 135 -27.05 4.34 -8.06
C GLU A 135 -26.66 3.19 -7.13
N GLU A 136 -27.60 2.85 -6.26
CA GLU A 136 -27.54 1.78 -5.28
C GLU A 136 -26.77 0.57 -5.83
N ILE A 137 -25.62 0.29 -5.23
CA ILE A 137 -24.97 -1.02 -5.36
C ILE A 137 -25.92 -2.02 -4.68
N LYS A 138 -26.82 -2.62 -5.47
CA LYS A 138 -27.67 -3.72 -5.00
C LYS A 138 -26.76 -4.92 -4.73
N ALA A 139 -26.74 -5.32 -3.46
CA ALA A 139 -26.10 -6.52 -2.94
C ALA A 139 -26.71 -7.80 -3.55
#